data_AF-A0A7C5NIN6-F1
#
_entry.id   AF-A0A7C5NIN6-F1
#
_cell.length_a   1.000
_cell.length_b   1.000
_cell.length_c   1.000
_cell.angle_alpha   90.00
_cell.angle_beta   90.00
_cell.angle_gamma   90.00
#
_symmetry.space_group_name_H-M   'P 1'
#
loop_
_entity.id
_entity.type
_entity.pdbx_description
1 polymer ?
#
loop_
_entity_poly.entity_id
_entity_poly.type
_entity_poly.pdbx_seq_one_letter_code
_entity_poly.pdbx_strand_id
1 'polypeptide(L)'
;MNNFKQIFIKGILKENPVFVMLLGMCPTLGVTTSAFNGLGMGIATMFVLVMSNIVVSLIKNLIPNKVRIPAFIVVIASFVTIVEMVLEAFVPFLYEQLGIFIPLIVV
;
A
#
# COMPACT_ATOMS: atom_id res chain seq x y z
N MET A 1 -33.10 -11.45 10.13
CA MET A 1 -32.15 -12.48 9.66
C MET A 1 -31.56 -12.17 8.26
N ASN A 2 -31.21 -10.91 7.94
CA ASN A 2 -30.65 -10.51 6.62
C ASN A 2 -29.43 -9.55 6.72
N ASN A 3 -28.89 -9.34 7.92
CA ASN A 3 -27.88 -8.30 8.16
C ASN A 3 -26.47 -8.68 7.66
N PHE A 4 -26.09 -9.96 7.65
CA PHE A 4 -24.75 -10.36 7.19
C PHE A 4 -24.52 -10.08 5.71
N LYS A 5 -25.50 -10.36 4.83
CA LYS A 5 -25.40 -10.00 3.39
C LYS A 5 -25.30 -8.49 3.18
N GLN A 6 -26.04 -7.69 3.95
CA GLN A 6 -25.98 -6.23 3.88
C GLN A 6 -24.62 -5.68 4.36
N ILE A 7 -24.05 -6.24 5.43
CA ILE A 7 -22.71 -5.87 5.91
C ILE A 7 -21.63 -6.27 4.89
N PHE A 8 -21.75 -7.44 4.28
CA PHE A 8 -20.80 -7.92 3.27
C PHE A 8 -20.83 -7.07 1.99
N ILE A 9 -22.03 -6.72 1.51
CA ILE A 9 -22.20 -5.84 0.34
C ILE A 9 -21.74 -4.42 0.65
N LYS A 10 -21.95 -3.93 1.88
CA LYS A 10 -21.43 -2.62 2.31
C LYS A 10 -19.90 -2.58 2.31
N GLY A 11 -19.24 -3.62 2.85
CA GLY A 11 -17.78 -3.68 2.92
C GLY A 11 -17.08 -3.72 1.55
N ILE A 12 -17.66 -4.44 0.57
CA ILE A 12 -17.05 -4.57 -0.77
C ILE A 12 -17.33 -3.35 -1.66
N LEU A 13 -18.58 -2.84 -1.66
CA LEU A 13 -19.03 -1.84 -2.65
C LEU A 13 -19.21 -0.42 -2.08
N LYS A 14 -19.62 -0.28 -0.82
CA LYS A 14 -20.05 1.01 -0.26
C LYS A 14 -19.04 1.66 0.68
N GLU A 15 -18.08 0.91 1.21
CA GLU A 15 -17.04 1.40 2.12
C GLU A 15 -15.62 1.09 1.66
N ASN A 16 -15.44 0.41 0.52
CA ASN A 16 -14.10 0.15 0.02
C ASN A 16 -13.48 1.48 -0.50
N PRO A 17 -12.38 1.96 0.09
CA PRO A 17 -11.74 3.21 -0.29
C PRO A 17 -11.33 3.26 -1.77
N VAL A 18 -11.03 2.11 -2.38
CA VAL A 18 -10.70 2.00 -3.80
C VAL A 18 -11.91 2.34 -4.68
N PHE A 19 -13.11 1.88 -4.32
CA PHE A 19 -14.33 2.10 -5.11
C PHE A 19 -15.03 3.42 -4.80
N VAL A 20 -14.90 3.94 -3.59
CA VAL A 20 -15.66 5.12 -3.12
C VAL A 20 -14.84 6.40 -3.21
N MET A 21 -13.55 6.34 -2.86
CA MET A 21 -12.65 7.51 -2.87
C MET A 21 -11.70 7.52 -4.07
N LEU A 22 -11.72 6.47 -4.91
CA LEU A 22 -10.84 6.34 -6.08
C LEU A 22 -9.34 6.48 -5.75
N LEU A 23 -8.96 6.10 -4.52
CA LEU A 23 -7.57 6.15 -4.05
C LEU A 23 -6.85 4.86 -4.43
N GLY A 24 -5.60 4.97 -4.90
CA GLY A 24 -4.79 3.81 -5.28
C GLY A 24 -5.19 3.15 -6.60
N MET A 25 -5.88 3.86 -7.51
CA MET A 25 -6.32 3.34 -8.82
C MET A 25 -5.16 2.95 -9.75
N CYS A 26 -4.05 3.69 -9.69
CA CYS A 26 -2.88 3.41 -10.54
C CYS A 26 -2.26 2.02 -10.27
N PRO A 27 -1.90 1.66 -9.02
CA PRO A 27 -1.36 0.33 -8.75
C PRO A 27 -2.43 -0.76 -8.87
N THR A 28 -3.69 -0.49 -8.52
CA THR A 28 -4.76 -1.51 -8.60
C THR A 28 -5.08 -1.92 -10.03
N LEU A 29 -5.14 -0.99 -10.98
CA LEU A 29 -5.34 -1.32 -12.39
C LEU A 29 -4.13 -2.06 -12.98
N GLY A 30 -2.91 -1.67 -12.57
CA GLY A 30 -1.67 -2.28 -13.06
C GLY A 30 -1.50 -3.76 -12.70
N VAL A 31 -1.99 -4.17 -11.52
CA VAL A 31 -1.84 -5.56 -11.04
C VAL A 31 -2.96 -6.51 -11.43
N THR A 32 -3.96 -6.05 -12.17
CA THR A 32 -5.08 -6.90 -12.62
C THR A 32 -4.67 -8.00 -13.61
N THR A 33 -3.44 -7.95 -14.12
CA THR A 33 -2.88 -8.90 -15.09
C THR A 33 -2.71 -10.31 -14.53
N SER A 34 -2.51 -10.47 -13.22
CA SER A 34 -2.32 -11.79 -12.59
C SER A 34 -2.68 -11.75 -11.11
N ALA A 35 -3.38 -12.79 -10.65
CA ALA A 35 -3.75 -12.93 -9.23
C ALA A 35 -2.52 -12.95 -8.31
N PHE A 36 -1.42 -13.57 -8.75
CA PHE A 36 -0.14 -13.57 -8.03
C PHE A 36 0.46 -12.16 -7.89
N ASN A 37 0.39 -11.33 -8.93
CA ASN A 37 0.90 -9.95 -8.90
C ASN A 37 0.07 -9.07 -7.95
N GLY A 38 -1.26 -9.21 -7.99
CA GLY A 38 -2.17 -8.51 -7.08
C GLY A 38 -1.97 -8.89 -5.62
N LEU A 39 -1.79 -10.19 -5.33
CA LEU A 39 -1.47 -10.67 -3.98
C LEU A 39 -0.11 -10.17 -3.50
N GLY A 40 0.90 -10.18 -4.37
CA GLY A 40 2.24 -9.67 -4.09
C GLY A 40 2.23 -8.19 -3.71
N MET A 41 1.60 -7.33 -4.53
CA MET A 41 1.44 -5.90 -4.22
C MET A 41 0.63 -5.67 -2.95
N GLY A 42 -0.47 -6.40 -2.75
CA GLY A 42 -1.33 -6.25 -1.58
C GLY A 42 -0.60 -6.56 -0.27
N ILE A 43 0.18 -7.64 -0.23
CA ILE A 43 0.97 -8.02 0.95
C ILE A 43 2.12 -7.04 1.17
N ALA A 44 2.82 -6.62 0.11
CA ALA A 44 3.91 -5.66 0.20
C ALA A 44 3.41 -4.31 0.76
N THR A 45 2.34 -3.76 0.21
CA THR A 45 1.73 -2.51 0.67
C THR A 45 1.20 -2.61 2.10
N MET A 46 0.55 -3.71 2.46
CA MET A 46 0.10 -3.95 3.84
C MET A 46 1.27 -3.93 4.82
N PHE A 47 2.37 -4.62 4.49
CA PHE A 47 3.56 -4.67 5.34
C PHE A 47 4.20 -3.29 5.50
N VAL A 48 4.42 -2.57 4.39
CA VAL A 48 5.01 -1.22 4.39
C VAL A 48 4.16 -0.26 5.22
N LEU A 49 2.83 -0.25 5.01
CA LEU A 49 1.92 0.67 5.70
C LEU A 49 1.85 0.38 7.20
N VAL A 50 1.85 -0.88 7.61
CA VAL A 50 1.85 -1.25 9.04
C VAL A 50 3.14 -0.79 9.70
N MET A 51 4.30 -1.09 9.11
CA MET A 51 5.60 -0.72 9.69
C MET A 51 5.81 0.80 9.70
N SER A 52 5.43 1.47 8.61
CA SER A 52 5.55 2.93 8.51
C SER A 52 4.67 3.63 9.54
N ASN A 53 3.44 3.15 9.78
CA ASN A 53 2.56 3.74 10.80
C ASN A 53 3.11 3.59 12.22
N ILE A 54 3.76 2.47 12.55
CA ILE A 54 4.40 2.27 13.86
C ILE A 54 5.50 3.32 14.06
N VAL A 55 6.37 3.50 13.08
CA VAL A 55 7.47 4.48 13.14
C VAL A 55 6.95 5.92 13.14
N VAL A 56 5.97 6.24 12.29
CA VAL A 56 5.34 7.56 12.24
C VAL A 56 4.66 7.93 13.55
N SER A 57 4.03 6.96 14.23
CA SER A 57 3.41 7.17 15.54
C SER A 57 4.43 7.62 16.61
N LEU A 58 5.64 7.06 16.57
CA LEU A 58 6.75 7.42 17.48
C LEU A 58 7.33 8.82 17.17
N ILE A 59 7.48 9.17 15.89
CA ILE A 59 8.15 10.40 15.46
C ILE A 59 7.19 11.61 15.41
N LYS A 60 5.87 11.37 15.39
CA LYS A 60 4.80 12.38 15.26
C LYS A 60 4.97 13.60 16.16
N ASN A 61 5.53 13.44 17.37
CA ASN A 61 5.60 14.52 18.35
C ASN A 61 6.79 15.48 18.14
N LEU A 62 7.79 15.09 17.34
CA LEU A 62 8.97 15.90 17.05
C LEU A 62 8.83 16.73 15.76
N ILE A 63 7.85 16.44 14.90
CA ILE A 63 7.79 17.03 13.55
C ILE A 63 6.98 18.34 13.55
N PRO A 64 7.55 19.48 13.10
CA PRO A 64 6.82 20.72 12.95
C PRO A 64 5.75 20.63 11.85
N ASN A 65 4.57 21.21 12.09
CA ASN A 65 3.37 21.09 11.24
C ASN A 65 3.59 21.44 9.75
N LYS A 66 4.57 22.29 9.43
CA LYS A 66 4.87 22.70 8.04
C LYS A 66 5.51 21.60 7.19
N VAL A 67 6.17 20.60 7.79
CA VAL A 67 6.94 19.56 7.06
C VAL A 67 6.41 18.15 7.34
N ARG A 68 5.21 18.03 7.89
CA ARG A 68 4.62 16.75 8.31
C ARG A 68 4.37 15.80 7.14
N ILE A 69 3.81 16.30 6.03
CA ILE A 69 3.52 15.46 4.85
C ILE A 69 4.83 14.95 4.20
N PRO A 70 5.83 15.80 3.86
CA PRO A 70 7.10 15.33 3.32
C PRO A 70 7.84 14.36 4.23
N ALA A 71 7.85 14.60 5.55
CA ALA A 71 8.51 13.72 6.51
C ALA A 71 7.90 12.30 6.49
N PHE A 72 6.56 12.18 6.42
CA PHE A 72 5.91 10.88 6.35
C PHE A 72 6.19 10.15 5.03
N ILE A 73 6.21 10.88 3.91
CA ILE A 73 6.56 10.34 2.60
C ILE A 73 7.98 9.75 2.60
N VAL A 74 8.96 10.46 3.20
CA VAL A 74 10.35 9.97 3.27
C VAL A 74 10.47 8.70 4.12
N VAL A 75 9.73 8.61 5.22
CA VAL A 75 9.69 7.39 6.05
C VAL A 75 9.09 6.23 5.27
N ILE A 76 7.98 6.43 4.57
CA ILE A 76 7.36 5.38 3.76
C ILE A 76 8.31 4.96 2.63
N ALA A 77 8.94 5.93 1.95
CA ALA A 77 9.86 5.68 0.85
C ALA A 77 11.06 4.82 1.25
N SER A 78 11.64 5.03 2.44
CA SER A 78 12.76 4.22 2.93
C SER A 78 12.34 2.76 3.22
N PHE A 79 11.13 2.55 3.73
CA PHE A 79 10.60 1.19 3.90
C PHE A 79 10.31 0.51 2.56
N VAL A 80 9.76 1.24 1.59
CA VAL A 80 9.52 0.72 0.23
C VAL A 80 10.82 0.30 -0.44
N THR A 81 11.90 1.08 -0.32
CA THR A 81 13.21 0.72 -0.88
C THR A 81 13.78 -0.55 -0.26
N ILE A 82 13.57 -0.78 1.04
CA ILE A 82 13.97 -2.03 1.69
C ILE A 82 13.18 -3.21 1.09
N VAL A 83 11.88 -3.04 0.88
CA VAL A 83 11.03 -4.09 0.29
C VAL A 83 11.40 -4.35 -1.17
N GLU A 84 11.76 -3.33 -1.92
CA GLU A 84 12.25 -3.44 -3.30
C GLU A 84 13.48 -4.34 -3.39
N MET A 85 14.49 -4.08 -2.56
CA MET A 85 15.71 -4.90 -2.48
C MET A 85 15.42 -6.35 -2.04
N VAL A 86 14.46 -6.55 -1.14
CA VAL A 86 14.04 -7.90 -0.70
C VAL A 86 13.31 -8.63 -1.83
N LEU A 87 12.43 -7.96 -2.58
CA LEU A 87 11.72 -8.56 -3.70
C LEU A 87 12.66 -8.96 -4.84
N GLU A 88 13.65 -8.11 -5.14
CA GLU A 88 14.70 -8.41 -6.13
C GLU A 88 15.50 -9.66 -5.73
N ALA A 89 15.82 -9.82 -4.44
CA ALA A 89 16.60 -10.94 -3.93
C ALA A 89 15.83 -12.27 -3.83
N PHE A 90 14.55 -12.25 -3.43
CA PHE A 90 13.79 -13.47 -3.16
C PHE A 90 12.85 -13.89 -4.29
N VAL A 91 12.30 -12.95 -5.07
CA VAL A 91 11.28 -13.22 -6.09
C VAL A 91 11.50 -12.37 -7.36
N PRO A 92 12.52 -12.69 -8.18
CA PRO A 92 12.86 -11.92 -9.38
C PRO A 92 11.71 -11.89 -10.42
N PHE A 93 10.90 -12.94 -10.49
CA PHE A 93 9.71 -12.99 -11.35
C PHE A 93 8.69 -11.90 -10.99
N LEU A 94 8.52 -11.61 -9.70
CA LEU A 94 7.61 -10.56 -9.25
C LEU A 94 8.24 -9.18 -9.47
N TYR A 95 9.56 -9.05 -9.28
CA TYR A 95 10.28 -7.81 -9.52
C TYR A 95 10.24 -7.36 -10.99
N GLU A 96 10.39 -8.26 -11.97
CA GLU A 96 10.27 -7.90 -13.40
C GLU A 96 8.91 -7.29 -13.78
N GLN A 97 7.83 -7.77 -13.16
CA GLN A 97 6.47 -7.32 -13.46
C GLN A 97 6.05 -6.09 -12.64
N LEU A 98 6.58 -5.98 -11.42
CA LEU A 98 6.11 -5.04 -10.41
C LEU A 98 7.09 -3.91 -10.13
N GLY A 99 8.34 -3.99 -10.64
CA GLY A 99 9.43 -3.06 -10.36
C GLY A 99 9.04 -1.59 -10.53
N ILE A 100 8.31 -1.27 -11.61
CA ILE A 100 7.84 0.08 -11.90
C ILE A 100 6.71 0.52 -10.95
N PHE A 101 5.95 -0.43 -10.39
CA PHE A 101 4.81 -0.17 -9.51
C PHE A 101 5.18 -0.11 -8.01
N ILE A 102 6.36 -0.60 -7.62
CA ILE A 102 6.82 -0.58 -6.22
C ILE A 102 7.02 0.88 -5.72
N PRO A 103 7.65 1.80 -6.47
CA PRO A 103 7.72 3.21 -6.07
C PRO A 103 6.35 3.91 -5.96
N LEU A 104 5.34 3.44 -6.69
CA LEU A 104 3.98 3.97 -6.60
C LEU A 104 3.28 3.66 -5.26
N ILE A 105 3.86 2.82 -4.40
CA ILE A 105 3.35 2.59 -3.04
C ILE A 105 3.45 3.85 -2.17
N VAL A 106 4.34 4.78 -2.52
CA VAL A 106 4.65 5.99 -1.74
C VAL A 106 3.65 7.14 -1.96
N VAL A 107 2.90 7.13 -3.07
CA VAL A 107 2.05 8.24 -3.55
C VAL A 107 0.60 7.82 -3.74
#